data_AF-A0A6A9JWM5-F1
#
_entry.id   AF-A0A6A9JWM5-F1
#
_cell.length_a   1.000
_cell.length_b   1.000
_cell.length_c   1.000
_cell.angle_alpha   90.00
_cell.angle_beta   90.00
_cell.angle_gamma   90.00
#
_symmetry.space_group_name_H-M   'P 1'
#
loop_
_entity.id
_entity.type
_entity.pdbx_description
1 polymer ?
#
loop_
_entity_poly.entity_id
_entity_poly.type
_entity_poly.pdbx_seq_one_letter_code
_entity_poly.pdbx_strand_id
1 'polypeptide(L)'
;MNSVGFYGKLAGRGDFVSRGLPNTFVEPWDAWLASGMRASQDELGAAWLDAYLTSPLWRFAIAPGLLGGEAVTGVVMPSIDRVGRYFPLTVACLLPANTDLGGLVGGDDGWFEQVESLLLSTLEPEAEVEAFEQAVAQLPPPPCGPRIEQSLISGNLLRSEAVTPAQRLAALAQHACDGASHWWGRGSARISAGLMRYQGLPPAPAFGRFLTGEGEVIPLFPGIPG
;
A
#
# COMPACT_ATOMS: atom_id res chain seq x y z
N MET A 1 -13.63 -5.93 12.98
CA MET A 1 -12.36 -6.42 13.56
C MET A 1 -11.29 -6.15 12.53
N ASN A 2 -10.19 -5.49 12.92
CA ASN A 2 -9.07 -5.25 12.02
C ASN A 2 -8.34 -6.59 11.86
N SER A 3 -8.34 -7.14 10.66
CA SER A 3 -7.65 -8.41 10.37
C SER A 3 -6.49 -8.12 9.44
N VAL A 4 -5.30 -8.58 9.83
CA VAL A 4 -4.17 -8.69 8.90
C VAL A 4 -4.34 -9.98 8.11
N GLY A 5 -4.04 -9.92 6.82
CA GLY A 5 -4.03 -11.08 5.95
C GLY A 5 -3.13 -10.83 4.75
N PHE A 6 -3.11 -11.78 3.82
CA PHE A 6 -2.26 -11.67 2.64
C PHE A 6 -2.93 -12.26 1.40
N TYR A 7 -2.50 -11.76 0.24
CA TYR A 7 -2.95 -12.18 -1.08
C TYR A 7 -1.81 -12.07 -2.10
N GLY A 8 -1.71 -13.04 -3.01
CA GLY A 8 -0.78 -12.96 -4.15
C GLY A 8 -0.10 -14.28 -4.47
N LYS A 9 1.15 -14.21 -4.94
CA LYS A 9 2.01 -15.38 -5.21
C LYS A 9 3.25 -15.37 -4.33
N LEU A 10 3.74 -16.55 -3.98
CA LEU A 10 5.00 -16.74 -3.26
C LEU A 10 5.67 -18.04 -3.72
N ALA A 11 7.00 -18.10 -3.67
CA ALA A 11 7.80 -19.12 -4.36
C ALA A 11 7.50 -20.57 -3.91
N GLY A 12 7.03 -20.76 -2.67
CA GLY A 12 6.67 -22.08 -2.12
C GLY A 12 5.32 -22.65 -2.59
N ARG A 13 4.47 -21.88 -3.29
CA ARG A 13 3.14 -22.34 -3.74
C ARG A 13 2.97 -22.20 -5.24
N GLY A 14 2.25 -23.15 -5.84
CA GLY A 14 2.00 -23.17 -7.29
C GLY A 14 0.95 -22.16 -7.73
N ASP A 15 -0.07 -21.91 -6.91
CA ASP A 15 -1.22 -21.06 -7.24
C ASP A 15 -1.30 -19.81 -6.37
N PHE A 16 -2.30 -18.97 -6.63
CA PHE A 16 -2.61 -17.83 -5.75
C PHE A 16 -2.93 -18.30 -4.34
N VAL A 17 -2.46 -17.53 -3.37
CA VAL A 17 -2.73 -17.73 -1.96
C VAL A 17 -3.53 -16.56 -1.40
N SER A 18 -4.46 -16.85 -0.51
CA SER A 18 -5.30 -15.85 0.15
C SER A 18 -5.69 -16.34 1.55
N ARG A 19 -5.39 -15.56 2.58
CA ARG A 19 -5.76 -15.82 3.98
C ARG A 19 -6.06 -14.51 4.70
N GLY A 20 -7.06 -14.53 5.58
CA GLY A 20 -7.36 -13.39 6.47
C GLY A 20 -7.92 -12.15 5.77
N LEU A 21 -8.21 -12.21 4.47
CA LEU A 21 -8.76 -11.09 3.68
C LEU A 21 -10.11 -11.48 3.06
N PRO A 22 -11.14 -10.62 3.13
CA PRO A 22 -12.41 -10.86 2.49
C PRO A 22 -12.34 -10.62 0.97
N ASN A 23 -13.21 -11.29 0.21
CA ASN A 23 -13.31 -11.09 -1.24
C ASN A 23 -13.67 -9.65 -1.62
N THR A 24 -14.36 -8.91 -0.75
CA THR A 24 -14.65 -7.49 -0.93
C THR A 24 -13.40 -6.63 -1.13
N PHE A 25 -12.25 -7.06 -0.60
CA PHE A 25 -10.95 -6.45 -0.87
C PHE A 25 -10.20 -7.19 -1.99
N VAL A 26 -10.14 -8.53 -1.93
CA VAL A 26 -9.28 -9.33 -2.82
C VAL A 26 -9.65 -9.15 -4.29
N GLU A 27 -10.93 -9.13 -4.64
CA GLU A 27 -11.38 -9.04 -6.04
C GLU A 27 -10.96 -7.70 -6.71
N PRO A 28 -11.27 -6.52 -6.16
CA PRO A 28 -10.81 -5.26 -6.75
C PRO A 28 -9.29 -5.05 -6.63
N TRP A 29 -8.65 -5.59 -5.59
CA TRP A 29 -7.19 -5.53 -5.44
C TRP A 29 -6.47 -6.35 -6.53
N ASP A 30 -6.92 -7.58 -6.77
CA ASP A 30 -6.42 -8.44 -7.85
C ASP A 30 -6.61 -7.78 -9.21
N ALA A 31 -7.83 -7.30 -9.51
CA ALA A 31 -8.14 -6.65 -10.78
C ALA A 31 -7.26 -5.42 -11.03
N TRP A 32 -7.02 -4.60 -10.00
CA TRP A 32 -6.14 -3.44 -10.09
C TRP A 32 -4.68 -3.85 -10.35
N LEU A 33 -4.15 -4.83 -9.59
CA LEU A 33 -2.79 -5.36 -9.80
C LEU A 33 -2.63 -5.97 -11.19
N ALA A 34 -3.56 -6.82 -11.63
CA ALA A 34 -3.53 -7.45 -12.94
C ALA A 34 -3.54 -6.42 -14.08
N SER A 35 -4.36 -5.38 -13.96
CA SER A 35 -4.43 -4.29 -14.94
C SER A 35 -3.12 -3.50 -15.00
N GLY A 36 -2.55 -3.14 -13.84
CA GLY A 36 -1.27 -2.43 -13.76
C GLY A 36 -0.08 -3.28 -14.25
N MET A 37 -0.05 -4.57 -13.89
CA MET A 37 0.93 -5.53 -14.38
C MET A 37 0.87 -5.63 -15.91
N ARG A 38 -0.33 -5.75 -16.49
CA ARG A 38 -0.48 -5.80 -17.94
C ARG A 38 -0.01 -4.53 -18.62
N ALA A 39 -0.45 -3.37 -18.13
CA ALA A 39 -0.09 -2.08 -18.71
C ALA A 39 1.43 -1.83 -18.65
N SER A 40 2.07 -2.14 -17.51
CA SER A 40 3.53 -2.01 -17.37
C SER A 40 4.31 -2.99 -18.26
N GLN A 41 3.79 -4.21 -18.47
CA GLN A 41 4.38 -5.16 -19.43
C GLN A 41 4.33 -4.63 -20.86
N ASP A 42 3.18 -4.05 -21.25
CA ASP A 42 3.00 -3.46 -22.58
C ASP A 42 3.91 -2.24 -22.80
N GLU A 43 4.09 -1.41 -21.76
CA GLU A 43 4.94 -0.22 -21.80
C GLU A 43 6.44 -0.55 -21.82
N LEU A 44 6.90 -1.44 -20.92
CA LEU A 44 8.32 -1.70 -20.70
C LEU A 44 8.88 -2.82 -21.61
N GLY A 45 8.02 -3.67 -22.17
CA GLY A 45 8.42 -4.77 -23.06
C GLY A 45 9.52 -5.64 -22.45
N ALA A 46 10.64 -5.78 -23.14
CA ALA A 46 11.77 -6.60 -22.69
C ALA A 46 12.42 -6.09 -21.39
N ALA A 47 12.29 -4.80 -21.05
CA ALA A 47 12.83 -4.22 -19.83
C ALA A 47 11.95 -4.48 -18.59
N TRP A 48 10.74 -5.02 -18.78
CA TRP A 48 9.77 -5.18 -17.71
C TRP A 48 10.26 -6.07 -16.58
N LEU A 49 10.88 -7.21 -16.91
CA LEU A 49 11.26 -8.19 -15.91
C LEU A 49 12.35 -7.65 -14.96
N ASP A 50 13.37 -6.99 -15.53
CA ASP A 50 14.44 -6.38 -14.74
C ASP A 50 13.92 -5.25 -13.85
N ALA A 51 12.97 -4.45 -14.35
CA ALA A 51 12.31 -3.42 -13.56
C ALA A 51 11.48 -4.03 -12.43
N TYR A 52 10.69 -5.07 -12.72
CA TYR A 52 9.86 -5.76 -11.74
C TYR A 52 10.69 -6.36 -10.59
N LEU A 53 11.73 -7.12 -10.92
CA LEU A 53 12.57 -7.84 -9.94
C LEU A 53 13.40 -6.92 -9.05
N THR A 54 13.68 -5.69 -9.48
CA THR A 54 14.48 -4.72 -8.72
C THR A 54 13.66 -3.55 -8.18
N SER A 55 12.33 -3.62 -8.30
CA SER A 55 11.43 -2.59 -7.82
C SER A 55 11.25 -2.63 -6.29
N PRO A 56 10.94 -1.49 -5.66
CA PRO A 56 10.81 -1.41 -4.20
C PRO A 56 9.67 -2.26 -3.63
N LEU A 57 9.75 -2.53 -2.34
CA LEU A 57 8.56 -2.79 -1.54
C LEU A 57 7.83 -1.46 -1.35
N TRP A 58 6.51 -1.47 -1.56
CA TRP A 58 5.68 -0.28 -1.41
C TRP A 58 4.73 -0.46 -0.24
N ARG A 59 4.94 0.34 0.81
CA ARG A 59 3.98 0.58 1.89
C ARG A 59 2.84 1.41 1.32
N PHE A 60 1.61 1.17 1.78
CA PHE A 60 0.45 1.89 1.28
C PHE A 60 -0.63 2.13 2.33
N ALA A 61 -1.40 3.19 2.12
CA ALA A 61 -2.64 3.49 2.82
C ALA A 61 -3.67 4.00 1.80
N ILE A 62 -4.83 3.35 1.74
CA ILE A 62 -5.86 3.56 0.72
C ILE A 62 -7.17 3.91 1.42
N ALA A 63 -7.78 5.00 0.97
CA ALA A 63 -9.03 5.50 1.51
C ALA A 63 -10.20 4.51 1.33
N PRO A 64 -11.19 4.54 2.24
CA PRO A 64 -12.45 3.85 2.06
C PRO A 64 -13.13 4.21 0.73
N GLY A 65 -13.82 3.24 0.13
CA GLY A 65 -14.56 3.40 -1.12
C GLY A 65 -13.74 3.12 -2.39
N LEU A 66 -12.41 3.04 -2.30
CA LEU A 66 -11.55 2.80 -3.47
C LEU A 66 -11.41 1.31 -3.83
N LEU A 67 -11.32 0.46 -2.81
CA LEU A 67 -11.25 -1.01 -2.97
C LEU A 67 -12.41 -1.74 -2.26
N GLY A 68 -13.18 -1.05 -1.43
CA GLY A 68 -14.21 -1.64 -0.57
C GLY A 68 -14.77 -0.60 0.39
N GLY A 69 -15.59 -1.01 1.36
CA GLY A 69 -16.14 -0.09 2.36
C GLY A 69 -15.11 0.30 3.43
N GLU A 70 -14.12 -0.54 3.66
CA GLU A 70 -13.03 -0.35 4.61
C GLU A 70 -11.89 0.50 4.03
N ALA A 71 -11.15 1.17 4.93
CA ALA A 71 -9.81 1.61 4.60
C ALA A 71 -8.87 0.40 4.57
N VAL A 72 -7.78 0.48 3.82
CA VAL A 72 -6.79 -0.60 3.80
C VAL A 72 -5.37 -0.04 3.81
N THR A 73 -4.51 -0.70 4.58
CA THR A 73 -3.09 -0.38 4.68
C THR A 73 -2.27 -1.66 4.57
N GLY A 74 -1.02 -1.57 4.13
CA GLY A 74 -0.21 -2.76 3.96
C GLY A 74 1.10 -2.50 3.26
N VAL A 75 1.71 -3.59 2.79
CA VAL A 75 2.90 -3.57 1.96
C VAL A 75 2.72 -4.55 0.80
N VAL A 76 3.13 -4.14 -0.39
CA VAL A 76 3.17 -4.98 -1.59
C VAL A 76 4.62 -5.15 -2.06
N MET A 77 4.97 -6.38 -2.43
CA MET A 77 6.30 -6.77 -2.90
C MET A 77 6.20 -7.49 -4.25
N PRO A 78 7.09 -7.21 -5.22
CA PRO A 78 7.26 -8.05 -6.40
C PRO A 78 7.53 -9.51 -6.00
N SER A 79 6.83 -10.45 -6.61
CA SER A 79 6.89 -11.86 -6.22
C SER A 79 6.64 -12.81 -7.40
N ILE A 80 6.82 -14.10 -7.15
CA ILE A 80 6.75 -15.18 -8.13
C ILE A 80 6.14 -16.43 -7.48
N ASP A 81 5.44 -17.27 -8.23
CA ASP A 81 5.05 -18.61 -7.77
C ASP A 81 6.10 -19.68 -8.06
N ARG A 82 5.87 -20.89 -7.53
CA ARG A 82 6.74 -22.05 -7.69
C ARG A 82 7.03 -22.44 -9.14
N VAL A 83 6.13 -22.11 -10.07
CA VAL A 83 6.25 -22.48 -11.49
C VAL A 83 6.75 -21.32 -12.36
N GLY A 84 7.14 -20.20 -11.76
CA GLY A 84 7.79 -19.09 -12.43
C GLY A 84 6.86 -17.99 -12.97
N ARG A 85 5.60 -17.92 -12.52
CA ARG A 85 4.66 -16.87 -12.94
C ARG A 85 4.71 -15.70 -11.96
N TYR A 86 4.93 -14.50 -12.49
CA TYR A 86 5.07 -13.27 -11.70
C TYR A 86 3.71 -12.70 -11.29
N PHE A 87 3.56 -12.40 -10.00
CA PHE A 87 2.45 -11.63 -9.45
C PHE A 87 2.83 -11.13 -8.06
N PRO A 88 2.52 -9.87 -7.69
CA PRO A 88 2.92 -9.33 -6.39
C PRO A 88 2.37 -10.10 -5.19
N LEU A 89 3.12 -10.13 -4.10
CA LEU A 89 2.64 -10.58 -2.79
C LEU A 89 2.26 -9.36 -1.95
N THR A 90 1.07 -9.37 -1.38
CA THR A 90 0.56 -8.28 -0.54
C THR A 90 0.24 -8.80 0.84
N VAL A 91 0.70 -8.11 1.88
CA VAL A 91 0.15 -8.20 3.24
C VAL A 91 -0.66 -6.94 3.49
N ALA A 92 -1.91 -7.10 3.92
CA ALA A 92 -2.86 -6.00 4.10
C ALA A 92 -3.61 -6.13 5.42
N CYS A 93 -3.98 -4.98 6.00
CA CYS A 93 -4.86 -4.86 7.14
C CYS A 93 -6.07 -4.01 6.74
N LEU A 94 -7.28 -4.58 6.87
CA LEU A 94 -8.53 -3.83 6.69
C LEU A 94 -8.86 -3.08 7.97
N LEU A 95 -9.18 -1.80 7.81
CA LEU A 95 -9.40 -0.85 8.88
C LEU A 95 -10.82 -0.25 8.77
N PRO A 96 -11.46 0.10 9.90
CA PRO A 96 -12.70 0.85 9.90
C PRO A 96 -12.63 2.08 8.99
N ALA A 97 -13.74 2.39 8.32
CA ALA A 97 -13.79 3.54 7.40
C ALA A 97 -13.46 4.89 8.07
N ASN A 98 -13.58 4.96 9.40
CA ASN A 98 -13.28 6.14 10.20
C ASN A 98 -11.89 6.11 10.87
N THR A 99 -10.98 5.23 10.45
CA THR A 99 -9.61 5.21 10.96
C THR A 99 -8.81 6.43 10.49
N ASP A 100 -7.93 6.95 11.36
CA ASP A 100 -6.97 7.99 11.04
C ASP A 100 -5.83 7.44 10.15
N LEU A 101 -5.97 7.59 8.83
CA LEU A 101 -4.91 7.25 7.89
C LEU A 101 -3.77 8.27 7.88
N GLY A 102 -4.01 9.53 8.24
CA GLY A 102 -3.00 10.58 8.25
C GLY A 102 -1.93 10.30 9.31
N GLY A 103 -2.37 9.93 10.51
CA GLY A 103 -1.49 9.48 11.60
C GLY A 103 -0.77 8.16 11.30
N LEU A 104 -1.33 7.31 10.43
CA LEU A 104 -0.69 6.07 10.01
C LEU A 104 0.43 6.32 8.98
N VAL A 105 0.18 7.16 7.98
CA VAL A 105 1.16 7.52 6.94
C VAL A 105 2.31 8.34 7.54
N GLY A 106 2.01 9.28 8.46
CA GLY A 106 3.01 10.11 9.14
C GLY A 106 3.48 9.56 10.49
N GLY A 107 3.20 8.28 10.77
CA GLY A 107 3.39 7.65 12.08
C GLY A 107 4.70 6.87 12.22
N ASP A 108 4.70 5.94 13.20
CA ASP A 108 5.80 5.01 13.42
C ASP A 108 5.89 3.95 12.32
N ASP A 109 7.11 3.67 11.87
CA ASP A 109 7.37 2.73 10.79
C ASP A 109 7.34 1.26 11.24
N GLY A 110 7.38 0.97 12.55
CA GLY A 110 7.66 -0.34 13.10
C GLY A 110 6.70 -1.45 12.66
N TRP A 111 5.41 -1.14 12.42
CA TRP A 111 4.48 -2.12 11.85
C TRP A 111 4.81 -2.44 10.39
N PHE A 112 5.10 -1.43 9.57
CA PHE A 112 5.45 -1.61 8.16
C PHE A 112 6.78 -2.34 8.00
N GLU A 113 7.75 -2.06 8.87
CA GLU A 113 9.04 -2.77 8.89
C GLU A 113 8.88 -4.26 9.21
N GLN A 114 7.99 -4.60 10.15
CA GLN A 114 7.66 -6.01 10.43
C GLN A 114 7.01 -6.67 9.22
N VAL A 115 6.06 -6.01 8.55
CA VAL A 115 5.43 -6.54 7.34
C VAL A 115 6.45 -6.73 6.21
N GLU A 116 7.35 -5.77 5.99
CA GLU A 116 8.43 -5.89 5.00
C GLU A 116 9.32 -7.09 5.32
N SER A 117 9.70 -7.29 6.59
CA SER A 117 10.50 -8.44 7.01
C SER A 117 9.78 -9.77 6.73
N LEU A 118 8.47 -9.85 6.94
CA LEU A 118 7.68 -11.05 6.64
C LEU A 118 7.56 -11.29 5.14
N LEU A 119 7.41 -10.25 4.32
CA LEU A 119 7.40 -10.39 2.87
C LEU A 119 8.76 -10.87 2.37
N LEU A 120 9.85 -10.26 2.84
CA LEU A 120 11.22 -10.61 2.44
C LEU A 120 11.60 -12.04 2.84
N SER A 121 11.12 -12.54 3.99
CA SER A 121 11.42 -13.92 4.40
C SER A 121 10.87 -14.96 3.41
N THR A 122 9.85 -14.63 2.61
CA THR A 122 9.31 -15.54 1.57
C THR A 122 10.25 -15.73 0.37
N LEU A 123 11.30 -14.90 0.25
CA LEU A 123 12.30 -14.99 -0.81
C LEU A 123 13.47 -15.92 -0.44
N GLU A 124 13.57 -16.33 0.82
CA GLU A 124 14.62 -17.24 1.26
C GLU A 124 14.41 -18.65 0.67
N PRO A 125 15.46 -19.33 0.17
CA PRO A 125 15.32 -20.64 -0.48
C PRO A 125 14.66 -21.73 0.40
N GLU A 126 14.80 -21.61 1.73
CA GLU A 126 14.30 -22.55 2.73
C GLU A 126 13.03 -22.05 3.43
N ALA A 127 12.40 -20.98 2.93
CA ALA A 127 11.22 -20.39 3.55
C ALA A 127 10.04 -21.37 3.62
N GLU A 128 9.59 -21.67 4.84
CA GLU A 128 8.37 -22.44 5.07
C GLU A 128 7.15 -21.55 4.89
N VAL A 129 6.27 -21.89 3.94
CA VAL A 129 5.06 -21.12 3.66
C VAL A 129 4.18 -21.05 4.90
N GLU A 130 4.07 -22.16 5.62
CA GLU A 130 3.27 -22.30 6.84
C GLU A 130 3.77 -21.36 7.95
N ALA A 131 5.09 -21.14 8.06
CA ALA A 131 5.66 -20.19 9.01
C ALA A 131 5.28 -18.75 8.67
N PHE A 132 5.32 -18.38 7.38
CA PHE A 132 4.83 -17.08 6.91
C PHE A 132 3.33 -16.91 7.19
N GLU A 133 2.50 -17.92 6.87
CA GLU A 133 1.05 -17.87 7.13
C GLU A 133 0.74 -17.64 8.61
N GLN A 134 1.45 -18.36 9.50
CA GLN A 134 1.30 -18.23 10.95
C GLN A 134 1.76 -16.85 11.44
N ALA A 135 2.90 -16.36 10.94
CA ALA A 135 3.44 -15.06 11.33
C ALA A 135 2.51 -13.91 10.94
N VAL A 136 1.93 -13.94 9.73
CA VAL A 136 0.92 -12.95 9.30
C VAL A 136 -0.35 -13.04 10.14
N ALA A 137 -0.81 -14.25 10.48
CA ALA A 137 -1.99 -14.45 11.31
C ALA A 137 -1.81 -13.96 12.76
N GLN A 138 -0.58 -13.93 13.26
CA GLN A 138 -0.22 -13.42 14.58
C GLN A 138 0.12 -11.92 14.59
N LEU A 139 0.26 -11.30 13.42
CA LEU A 139 0.65 -9.90 13.33
C LEU A 139 -0.48 -9.00 13.88
N PRO A 140 -0.19 -8.12 14.85
CA PRO A 140 -1.19 -7.17 15.32
C PRO A 140 -1.58 -6.19 14.21
N PRO A 141 -2.78 -5.60 14.24
CA PRO A 141 -3.09 -4.46 13.38
C PRO A 141 -2.13 -3.29 13.69
N PRO A 142 -1.90 -2.39 12.73
CA PRO A 142 -1.05 -1.23 12.97
C PRO A 142 -1.64 -0.35 14.09
N PRO A 143 -0.80 0.35 14.86
CA PRO A 143 -1.26 1.27 15.87
C PRO A 143 -1.95 2.46 15.19
N CYS A 144 -3.28 2.44 15.16
CA CYS A 144 -4.10 3.50 14.58
C CYS A 144 -5.29 3.84 15.48
N GLY A 145 -5.61 5.13 15.57
CA GLY A 145 -6.79 5.64 16.26
C GLY A 145 -7.94 5.97 15.31
N PRO A 146 -9.11 6.31 15.86
CA PRO A 146 -10.17 6.93 15.08
C PRO A 146 -9.74 8.33 14.61
N ARG A 147 -10.23 8.76 13.44
CA ARG A 147 -10.08 10.13 12.95
C ARG A 147 -10.78 11.14 13.85
N ILE A 148 -10.39 12.41 13.75
CA ILE A 148 -11.06 13.50 14.48
C ILE A 148 -12.50 13.63 14.00
N GLU A 149 -13.42 13.89 14.93
CA GLU A 149 -14.83 14.09 14.62
C GLU A 149 -15.03 15.27 13.67
N GLN A 150 -15.81 15.05 12.62
CA GLN A 150 -16.06 16.00 11.55
C GLN A 150 -17.54 16.03 11.17
N SER A 151 -18.02 17.21 10.80
CA SER A 151 -19.39 17.42 10.31
C SER A 151 -19.41 18.35 9.08
N LEU A 152 -20.41 18.15 8.22
CA LEU A 152 -20.64 19.00 7.04
C LEU A 152 -21.78 19.97 7.31
N ILE A 153 -21.48 21.26 7.27
CA ILE A 153 -22.47 22.34 7.45
C ILE A 153 -22.82 22.88 6.07
N SER A 154 -24.12 22.93 5.75
CA SER A 154 -24.64 23.47 4.49
C SER A 154 -24.05 22.86 3.21
N GLY A 155 -23.47 21.66 3.30
CA GLY A 155 -22.93 20.91 2.16
C GLY A 155 -21.55 21.33 1.66
N ASN A 156 -20.95 22.40 2.22
CA ASN A 156 -19.71 22.99 1.71
C ASN A 156 -18.66 23.30 2.78
N LEU A 157 -19.04 23.34 4.06
CA LEU A 157 -18.12 23.60 5.17
C LEU A 157 -17.87 22.31 5.95
N LEU A 158 -16.65 21.80 5.87
CA LEU A 158 -16.19 20.72 6.73
C LEU A 158 -15.67 21.31 8.06
N ARG A 159 -16.38 21.04 9.15
CA ARG A 159 -15.97 21.44 10.51
C ARG A 159 -15.31 20.25 11.19
N SER A 160 -14.12 20.45 11.75
CA SER A 160 -13.43 19.46 12.59
C SER A 160 -13.44 19.91 14.05
N GLU A 161 -13.71 19.00 14.98
CA GLU A 161 -13.65 19.27 16.43
C GLU A 161 -12.18 19.24 16.92
N ALA A 162 -11.39 20.19 16.41
CA ALA A 162 -9.95 20.29 16.61
C ALA A 162 -9.57 21.66 17.22
N VAL A 163 -9.41 21.71 18.55
CA VAL A 163 -9.17 22.96 19.29
C VAL A 163 -7.70 23.22 19.57
N THR A 164 -6.85 22.19 19.54
CA THR A 164 -5.39 22.33 19.72
C THR A 164 -4.63 22.33 18.39
N PRO A 165 -3.42 22.90 18.33
CA PRO A 165 -2.57 22.82 17.13
C PRO A 165 -2.31 21.37 16.68
N ALA A 166 -2.07 20.45 17.61
CA ALA A 166 -1.85 19.04 17.31
C ALA A 166 -3.09 18.39 16.66
N GLN A 167 -4.29 18.66 17.19
CA GLN A 167 -5.53 18.19 16.60
C GLN A 167 -5.75 18.79 15.20
N ARG A 168 -5.46 20.08 15.00
CA ARG A 168 -5.61 20.71 13.67
C ARG A 168 -4.65 20.10 12.65
N LEU A 169 -3.41 19.79 13.04
CA LEU A 169 -2.45 19.13 12.18
C LEU A 169 -2.92 17.72 11.79
N ALA A 170 -3.40 16.93 12.77
CA ALA A 170 -3.96 15.61 12.51
C ALA A 170 -5.18 15.68 11.58
N ALA A 171 -6.10 16.63 11.79
CA ALA A 171 -7.26 16.82 10.92
C ALA A 171 -6.87 17.16 9.47
N LEU A 172 -5.85 17.99 9.27
CA LEU A 172 -5.32 18.30 7.94
C LEU A 172 -4.69 17.09 7.26
N ALA A 173 -3.91 16.29 8.00
CA ALA A 173 -3.32 15.06 7.49
C ALA A 173 -4.40 14.03 7.10
N GLN A 174 -5.40 13.83 7.95
CA GLN A 174 -6.56 12.97 7.69
C GLN A 174 -7.29 13.38 6.41
N HIS A 175 -7.54 14.68 6.24
CA HIS A 175 -8.20 15.19 5.04
C HIS A 175 -7.40 14.96 3.75
N ALA A 176 -6.07 15.01 3.80
CA ALA A 176 -5.23 14.71 2.65
C ALA A 176 -5.37 13.25 2.17
N CYS A 177 -5.76 12.35 3.06
CA CYS A 177 -6.01 10.93 2.79
C CYS A 177 -7.39 10.64 2.19
N ASP A 178 -8.36 11.54 2.31
CA ASP A 178 -9.73 11.29 1.84
C ASP A 178 -9.77 11.12 0.30
N GLY A 179 -10.37 10.01 -0.15
CA GLY A 179 -10.48 9.66 -1.57
C GLY A 179 -9.13 9.43 -2.28
N ALA A 180 -8.06 9.16 -1.54
CA ALA A 180 -6.71 9.03 -2.07
C ALA A 180 -6.06 7.69 -1.74
N SER A 181 -5.00 7.37 -2.49
CA SER A 181 -4.04 6.33 -2.14
C SER A 181 -2.65 6.95 -1.94
N HIS A 182 -2.00 6.58 -0.84
CA HIS A 182 -0.64 6.98 -0.49
C HIS A 182 0.28 5.78 -0.57
N TRP A 183 1.48 5.99 -1.12
CA TRP A 183 2.47 4.94 -1.34
C TRP A 183 3.85 5.45 -0.95
N TRP A 184 4.59 4.71 -0.14
CA TRP A 184 5.92 5.11 0.31
C TRP A 184 6.81 3.91 0.61
N GLY A 185 8.07 4.16 0.90
CA GLY A 185 9.00 3.11 1.28
C GLY A 185 10.45 3.57 1.20
N ARG A 186 11.37 2.61 1.36
CA ARG A 186 12.82 2.87 1.29
C ARG A 186 13.36 3.03 -0.13
N GLY A 187 12.53 2.78 -1.14
CA GLY A 187 12.93 2.83 -2.53
C GLY A 187 13.78 1.64 -2.95
N SER A 188 14.58 1.83 -4.00
CA SER A 188 15.53 0.85 -4.55
C SER A 188 16.75 1.59 -5.11
N ALA A 189 17.64 0.87 -5.79
CA ALA A 189 18.76 1.50 -6.50
C ALA A 189 18.32 2.49 -7.59
N ARG A 190 17.09 2.36 -8.11
CA ARG A 190 16.54 3.22 -9.18
C ARG A 190 15.58 4.27 -8.66
N ILE A 191 14.86 3.98 -7.58
CA ILE A 191 13.81 4.84 -7.03
C ILE A 191 14.23 5.33 -5.66
N SER A 192 14.37 6.63 -5.47
CA SER A 192 14.65 7.20 -4.14
C SER A 192 13.50 6.97 -3.16
N ALA A 193 13.82 6.86 -1.87
CA ALA A 193 12.81 6.88 -0.81
C ALA A 193 11.95 8.15 -0.90
N GLY A 194 10.64 8.01 -0.68
CA GLY A 194 9.71 9.12 -0.80
C GLY A 194 8.26 8.70 -0.63
N LEU A 195 7.36 9.68 -0.77
CA LEU A 195 5.91 9.52 -0.68
C LEU A 195 5.25 9.90 -2.02
N MET A 196 4.37 9.04 -2.51
CA MET A 196 3.53 9.26 -3.69
C MET A 196 2.07 9.33 -3.27
N ARG A 197 1.28 10.19 -3.94
CA ARG A 197 -0.16 10.32 -3.73
C ARG A 197 -0.89 10.28 -5.06
N TYR A 198 -1.93 9.45 -5.14
CA TYR A 198 -2.91 9.49 -6.23
C TYR A 198 -4.28 9.89 -5.69
N GLN A 199 -5.03 10.66 -6.48
CA GLN A 199 -6.47 10.78 -6.26
C GLN A 199 -7.12 9.49 -6.77
N GLY A 200 -7.76 8.74 -5.87
CA GLY A 200 -8.15 7.36 -6.15
C GLY A 200 -6.97 6.39 -6.19
N LEU A 201 -7.17 5.25 -6.86
CA LEU A 201 -6.10 4.29 -7.15
C LEU A 201 -5.24 4.78 -8.31
N PRO A 202 -3.95 4.39 -8.36
CA PRO A 202 -3.11 4.65 -9.52
C PRO A 202 -3.77 4.04 -10.78
N PRO A 203 -3.95 4.81 -11.87
CA PRO A 203 -4.47 4.25 -13.11
C PRO A 203 -3.47 3.22 -13.67
N ALA A 204 -3.93 2.21 -14.40
CA ALA A 204 -3.08 1.13 -14.90
C ALA A 204 -1.82 1.61 -15.66
N PRO A 205 -1.87 2.62 -16.55
CA PRO A 205 -0.68 3.16 -17.21
C PRO A 205 0.32 3.86 -16.27
N ALA A 206 -0.05 4.16 -15.03
CA ALA A 206 0.88 4.70 -14.03
C ALA A 206 1.62 3.59 -13.26
N PHE A 207 1.28 2.31 -13.47
CA PHE A 207 1.87 1.21 -12.69
C PHE A 207 3.37 1.05 -12.94
N GLY A 208 3.85 1.31 -14.16
CA GLY A 208 5.28 1.27 -14.49
C GLY A 208 6.14 2.17 -13.60
N ARG A 209 5.57 3.27 -13.09
CA ARG A 209 6.26 4.21 -12.18
C ARG A 209 6.63 3.60 -10.84
N PHE A 210 5.87 2.61 -10.36
CA PHE A 210 6.24 1.84 -9.17
C PHE A 210 7.44 0.92 -9.40
N LEU A 211 7.75 0.62 -10.67
CA LEU A 211 8.85 -0.26 -11.06
C LEU A 211 10.11 0.52 -11.42
N THR A 212 9.96 1.66 -12.09
CA THR A 212 11.08 2.43 -12.65
C THR A 212 11.34 3.77 -11.96
N GLY A 213 10.32 4.38 -11.34
CA GLY A 213 10.38 5.77 -10.84
C GLY A 213 10.39 6.82 -11.95
N GLU A 214 10.21 6.42 -13.20
CA GLU A 214 10.28 7.31 -14.36
C GLU A 214 8.97 8.05 -14.60
N GLY A 215 9.06 9.27 -15.12
CA GLY A 215 7.93 10.10 -15.50
C GLY A 215 8.36 11.51 -15.84
N GLU A 216 7.46 12.26 -16.48
CA GLU A 216 7.67 13.70 -16.66
C GLU A 216 7.58 14.40 -15.30
N VAL A 217 8.67 15.05 -14.89
CA VAL A 217 8.76 15.74 -13.60
C VAL A 217 8.56 17.23 -13.82
N ILE A 218 7.48 17.77 -13.24
CA ILE A 218 7.21 19.20 -13.18
C ILE A 218 7.43 19.65 -11.73
N PRO A 219 8.50 20.42 -11.43
CA PRO A 219 8.76 20.90 -10.07
C PRO A 219 7.65 21.84 -9.59
N LEU A 220 7.03 21.55 -8.44
CA LEU A 220 6.00 22.40 -7.83
C LEU A 220 6.54 23.25 -6.68
N PHE A 221 7.36 22.65 -5.81
CA PHE A 221 7.96 23.32 -4.65
C PHE A 221 9.45 22.94 -4.58
N PRO A 222 10.36 23.91 -4.44
CA PRO A 222 11.79 23.64 -4.34
C PRO A 222 12.18 23.07 -2.98
N GLY A 223 13.23 22.25 -2.93
CA GLY A 223 13.87 21.86 -1.68
C GLY A 223 14.53 23.06 -0.99
N ILE A 224 14.61 23.03 0.33
CA ILE A 224 15.32 24.05 1.11
C ILE A 224 16.81 23.66 1.12
N PRO A 225 17.75 24.58 0.79
CA PRO A 225 19.18 24.33 0.97
C PRO A 225 19.46 23.99 2.44
N GLY A 226 20.12 22.85 2.68
CA GLY A 226 20.51 22.40 4.02
C GLY A 226 21.59 23.26 4.67
#